data_AF-A0A2K5S274-F1
#
_entry.id   AF-A0A2K5S274-F1
#
_cell.length_a   1.000
_cell.length_b   1.000
_cell.length_c   1.000
_cell.angle_alpha   90.00
_cell.angle_beta   90.00
_cell.angle_gamma   90.00
#
_symmetry.space_group_name_H-M   'P 1'
#
loop_
_entity.id
_entity.type
_entity.pdbx_description
1 polymer ?
#
loop_
_entity_poly.entity_id
_entity_poly.type
_entity_poly.pdbx_seq_one_letter_code
_entity_poly.pdbx_strand_id
1 'polypeptide(L)'
;MQSGTRWRVLGLCLLSAYKVSISGTTVTLTCPWYDGHEIKWLINDQNKEGHEDHLLLEDFSEMEQSGYYACLPKETPTEDASHYLYLKARVCENCVEVDVMAVATIVIVDICITLGLLLLVYYWSKNRKAKAKPVTRGVGAGGRQRGQNKERPPPVPNPDYEPIRKGQRDLYSGLNQRGI
;
A
#
# COMPACT_ATOMS: atom_id res chain seq x y z
N MET A 1 -2.11 -38.19 26.71
CA MET A 1 -2.84 -37.20 27.54
C MET A 1 -1.99 -36.98 28.78
N GLN A 2 -1.42 -35.84 29.17
CA GLN A 2 -1.41 -34.42 28.80
C GLN A 2 0.07 -33.97 28.96
N SER A 3 0.72 -33.32 27.99
CA SER A 3 0.78 -31.86 27.79
C SER A 3 1.06 -31.06 29.08
N GLY A 4 2.17 -30.30 29.11
CA GLY A 4 2.28 -29.19 30.05
C GLY A 4 3.67 -28.69 30.43
N THR A 5 4.51 -28.32 29.46
CA THR A 5 5.61 -27.37 29.66
C THR A 5 5.10 -26.04 30.22
N ARG A 6 5.67 -25.55 31.33
CA ARG A 6 5.63 -24.11 31.70
C ARG A 6 6.96 -23.67 32.31
N TRP A 7 7.95 -23.53 31.44
CA TRP A 7 8.98 -22.50 31.60
C TRP A 7 8.32 -21.16 31.26
N ARG A 8 8.28 -20.21 32.19
CA ARG A 8 8.32 -18.74 31.96
C ARG A 8 8.29 -18.03 33.32
N VAL A 9 9.40 -18.08 34.04
CA VAL A 9 9.74 -16.98 34.96
C VAL A 9 10.51 -15.98 34.10
N LEU A 10 9.78 -15.19 33.30
CA LEU A 10 10.28 -13.92 32.82
C LEU A 10 9.95 -12.92 33.93
N GLY A 11 10.88 -12.80 34.87
CA GLY A 11 10.94 -11.63 35.72
C GLY A 11 11.11 -10.42 34.81
N LEU A 12 10.00 -9.71 34.59
CA LEU A 12 10.07 -8.32 34.19
C LEU A 12 10.73 -7.58 35.34
N CYS A 13 12.03 -7.31 35.20
CA CYS A 13 12.63 -6.14 35.81
C CYS A 13 11.85 -4.92 35.31
N LEU A 14 10.79 -4.54 36.01
CA LEU A 14 10.29 -3.17 35.99
C LEU A 14 11.34 -2.33 36.71
N LEU A 15 12.45 -2.00 36.03
CA LEU A 15 13.21 -0.83 36.43
C LEU A 15 12.29 0.36 36.18
N SER A 16 11.80 0.95 37.25
CA SER A 16 11.16 2.27 37.23
C SER A 16 12.15 3.24 36.60
N ALA A 17 11.89 3.63 35.36
CA ALA A 17 12.72 4.52 34.57
C ALA A 17 11.87 5.68 34.05
N TYR A 18 12.51 6.83 33.86
CA TYR A 18 11.84 8.00 33.29
C TYR A 18 11.18 7.65 31.96
N LYS A 19 9.89 7.98 31.82
CA LYS A 19 9.19 7.85 30.56
C LYS A 19 9.24 9.19 29.82
N VAL A 20 9.85 9.17 28.64
CA VAL A 20 10.00 10.33 27.76
C VAL A 20 9.10 10.11 26.54
N SER A 21 8.12 10.97 26.32
CA SER A 21 7.30 10.99 25.11
C SER A 21 7.51 12.29 24.35
N ILE A 22 7.96 12.16 23.10
CA ILE A 22 8.22 13.28 22.20
C ILE A 22 7.09 13.29 21.17
N SER A 23 6.36 14.40 21.07
CA SER A 23 5.26 14.56 20.12
C SER A 23 5.41 15.90 19.39
N GLY A 24 5.84 15.86 18.13
CA GLY A 24 6.09 17.05 17.34
C GLY A 24 7.21 17.91 17.95
N THR A 25 6.87 19.13 18.39
CA THR A 25 7.77 20.06 19.10
C THR A 25 7.71 19.94 20.62
N THR A 26 6.79 19.14 21.14
CA THR A 26 6.54 19.00 22.59
C THR A 26 7.25 17.78 23.16
N VAL A 27 7.91 17.95 24.31
CA VAL A 27 8.52 16.87 25.08
C VAL A 27 7.80 16.74 26.40
N THR A 28 7.43 15.51 26.73
CA THR A 28 6.70 15.17 27.94
C THR A 28 7.51 14.18 28.76
N LEU A 29 7.86 14.57 29.98
CA LEU A 29 8.61 13.75 30.93
C LEU A 29 7.67 13.28 32.03
N THR A 30 7.68 11.98 32.34
CA THR A 30 6.91 11.40 33.45
C THR A 30 7.85 10.73 34.44
N CYS A 31 7.64 11.06 35.72
CA CYS A 31 8.39 10.47 36.83
C CYS A 31 7.80 9.10 37.19
N PRO A 32 8.59 8.01 37.29
CA PRO A 32 8.06 6.67 37.52
C PRO A 32 7.87 6.29 39.00
N TRP A 33 8.34 7.13 39.94
CA TRP A 33 8.41 6.80 41.36
C TRP A 33 7.29 7.39 42.22
N TYR A 34 6.72 8.52 41.81
CA TYR A 34 5.86 9.35 42.66
C TYR A 34 4.56 9.72 41.95
N ASP A 35 3.83 8.74 41.42
CA ASP A 35 2.52 8.96 40.78
C ASP A 35 1.50 9.51 41.80
N GLY A 36 0.87 10.65 41.51
CA GLY A 36 -0.21 11.27 42.30
C GLY A 36 0.25 12.13 43.48
N HIS A 37 1.54 12.44 43.60
CA HIS A 37 2.07 13.34 44.62
C HIS A 37 2.44 14.70 44.03
N GLU A 38 2.51 15.76 44.85
CA GLU A 38 3.08 17.03 44.37
C GLU A 38 4.60 16.86 44.15
N ILE A 39 5.02 16.87 42.88
CA ILE A 39 6.41 16.70 42.45
C ILE A 39 7.02 18.06 42.11
N LYS A 40 8.28 18.27 42.52
CA LYS A 40 9.14 19.35 42.04
C LYS A 40 10.06 18.83 40.93
N TRP A 41 10.22 19.61 39.88
CA TRP A 41 11.15 19.31 38.80
C TRP A 41 12.39 20.18 38.90
N LEU A 42 13.55 19.54 38.84
CA LEU A 42 14.85 20.18 38.71
C LEU A 42 15.29 20.13 37.25
N ILE A 43 15.67 21.28 36.69
CA ILE A 43 16.22 21.41 35.35
C ILE A 43 17.55 22.15 35.47
N ASN A 44 18.67 21.49 35.18
CA ASN A 44 20.00 22.07 35.32
C ASN A 44 20.20 22.80 36.67
N ASP A 45 19.79 22.13 37.76
CA ASP A 45 19.82 22.63 39.14
C ASP A 45 18.93 23.84 39.45
N GLN A 46 18.07 24.24 38.51
CA GLN A 46 17.04 25.24 38.73
C GLN A 46 15.68 24.58 38.98
N ASN A 47 14.97 25.08 39.98
CA ASN A 47 13.62 24.62 40.29
C ASN A 47 12.63 25.14 39.25
N LYS A 48 11.87 24.23 38.64
CA LYS A 48 10.60 24.55 37.99
C LYS A 48 9.47 23.88 38.76
N GLU A 49 8.44 24.66 39.04
CA GLU A 49 7.16 24.10 39.48
C GLU A 49 6.52 23.40 38.29
N GLY A 50 6.47 22.08 38.35
CA GLY A 50 5.64 21.29 37.44
C GLY A 50 4.23 21.20 38.03
N HIS A 51 3.23 21.35 37.17
CA HIS A 51 1.88 20.96 37.51
C HIS A 51 1.77 19.47 37.19
N GLU A 52 1.39 18.65 38.18
CA GLU A 52 1.12 17.21 38.02
C GLU A 52 2.38 16.32 37.84
N ASP A 53 2.15 15.02 37.67
CA ASP A 53 3.17 13.96 37.57
C ASP A 53 4.02 14.06 36.28
N HIS A 54 3.63 14.97 35.37
CA HIS A 54 4.19 15.13 34.04
C HIS A 54 4.77 16.54 33.86
N LEU A 55 5.98 16.65 33.31
CA LEU A 55 6.55 17.93 32.88
C LEU A 55 6.36 18.08 31.37
N LEU A 56 5.61 19.10 30.97
CA LEU A 56 5.41 19.49 29.57
C LEU A 56 6.41 20.59 29.19
N LEU A 57 7.20 20.33 28.16
CA LEU A 57 8.09 21.31 27.53
C LEU A 57 7.56 21.56 26.11
N GLU A 58 6.90 22.69 25.93
CA GLU A 58 6.49 23.19 24.62
C GLU A 58 7.68 23.81 23.88
N ASP A 59 7.69 23.67 22.55
CA ASP A 59 8.73 24.18 21.63
C ASP A 59 10.16 23.91 22.10
N PHE A 60 10.47 22.62 22.23
CA PHE A 60 11.75 22.18 22.77
C PHE A 60 12.92 22.61 21.88
N SER A 61 13.90 23.29 22.46
CA SER A 61 15.14 23.68 21.77
C SER A 61 16.31 22.82 22.25
N GLU A 62 17.02 22.17 21.32
CA GLU A 62 18.21 21.36 21.65
C GLU A 62 19.28 22.20 22.38
N MET A 63 19.46 23.48 22.01
CA MET A 63 20.51 24.31 22.62
C MET A 63 20.16 24.78 24.03
N GLU A 64 18.90 25.13 24.27
CA GLU A 64 18.52 25.81 25.52
C GLU A 64 17.97 24.85 26.58
N GLN A 65 17.34 23.75 26.15
CA GLN A 65 16.60 22.85 27.03
C GLN A 65 17.23 21.46 27.14
N SER A 66 18.34 21.19 26.45
CA SER A 66 19.13 19.98 26.73
C SER A 66 19.83 20.10 28.07
N GLY A 67 19.80 19.05 28.88
CA GLY A 67 20.32 19.13 30.24
C GLY A 67 19.94 17.99 31.15
N TYR A 68 20.22 18.18 32.44
CA TYR A 68 19.86 17.24 33.49
C TYR A 68 18.48 17.58 34.07
N TYR A 69 17.65 16.56 34.17
CA TYR A 69 16.30 16.60 34.70
C TYR A 69 16.20 15.65 35.89
N ALA A 70 15.55 16.07 36.97
CA ALA A 70 15.23 15.20 38.08
C ALA A 70 13.84 15.52 38.64
N CYS A 71 13.11 14.48 39.06
CA CYS A 71 11.87 14.62 39.82
C CYS A 71 12.13 14.32 41.29
N LEU A 72 11.61 15.17 42.18
CA LEU A 72 11.65 14.97 43.62
C LEU A 72 10.28 15.25 44.25
N PRO A 73 9.92 14.57 45.34
CA PRO A 73 8.80 14.99 46.17
C PRO A 73 8.96 16.43 46.63
N LYS A 74 7.85 17.15 46.79
CA LYS A 74 7.88 18.56 47.26
C LYS A 74 8.57 18.73 48.62
N GLU A 75 8.52 17.72 49.46
CA GLU A 75 9.05 17.74 50.84
C GLU A 75 10.57 17.61 50.91
N THR A 76 11.20 17.00 49.91
CA THR A 76 12.65 16.74 49.92
C THR A 76 13.44 17.96 49.40
N PRO A 77 14.59 18.29 49.99
CA PRO A 77 15.47 19.31 49.47
C PRO A 77 16.09 18.87 48.14
N THR A 78 16.44 19.84 47.31
CA THR A 78 16.92 19.63 45.93
C THR A 78 18.27 18.92 45.85
N GLU A 79 19.06 18.95 46.93
CA GLU A 79 20.39 18.33 47.03
C GLU A 79 20.31 16.80 47.19
N ASP A 80 19.16 16.26 47.59
CA ASP A 80 18.95 14.82 47.82
C ASP A 80 18.42 14.10 46.56
N ALA A 81 18.55 14.71 45.38
CA ALA A 81 18.10 14.12 44.12
C ALA A 81 18.95 12.88 43.78
N SER A 82 18.35 11.69 43.85
CA SER A 82 19.06 10.43 43.58
C SER A 82 19.05 10.01 42.11
N HIS A 83 18.07 10.46 41.32
CA HIS A 83 17.83 9.98 39.97
C HIS A 83 17.79 11.13 38.95
N TYR A 84 18.90 11.34 38.27
CA TYR A 84 19.01 12.30 37.17
C TYR A 84 18.80 11.63 35.80
N LEU A 85 18.07 12.31 34.94
CA LEU A 85 17.91 12.02 33.52
C LEU A 85 18.65 13.07 32.71
N TYR A 86 19.63 12.66 31.90
CA TYR A 86 20.21 13.56 30.90
C TYR A 86 19.38 13.50 29.62
N LEU A 87 18.65 14.59 29.32
CA LEU A 87 17.82 14.70 28.13
C LEU A 87 18.57 15.50 27.06
N LYS A 88 18.80 14.84 25.92
CA LYS A 88 19.25 15.47 24.68
C LYS A 88 18.38 14.96 23.54
N ALA A 89 17.46 15.82 23.09
CA ALA A 89 16.49 15.49 22.05
C ALA A 89 16.54 16.52 20.93
N ARG A 90 16.20 16.09 19.72
CA ARG A 90 15.94 16.97 18.57
C ARG A 90 14.48 16.83 18.21
N VAL A 91 13.74 17.91 18.35
CA VAL A 91 12.33 17.97 17.92
C VAL A 91 12.24 18.72 16.59
N CYS A 92 11.17 18.44 15.85
CA CYS A 92 10.99 18.99 14.50
C CYS A 92 9.49 19.11 14.22
N GLU A 93 9.11 20.20 13.54
CA GLU A 93 7.76 20.38 13.02
C GLU A 93 7.51 19.42 11.85
N ASN A 94 6.39 18.66 11.91
CA ASN A 94 5.97 17.71 10.87
C ASN A 94 6.92 16.53 10.62
N CYS A 95 7.86 16.25 11.52
CA CYS A 95 8.65 15.03 11.44
C CYS A 95 7.82 13.81 11.84
N VAL A 96 7.91 12.76 11.04
CA VAL A 96 7.31 11.44 11.33
C VAL A 96 8.43 10.52 11.79
N GLU A 97 8.23 9.84 12.91
CA GLU A 97 9.17 8.82 13.37
C GLU A 97 9.19 7.65 12.37
N VAL A 98 10.35 7.44 11.77
CA VAL A 98 10.55 6.38 10.77
C VAL A 98 10.89 5.09 11.50
N ASP A 99 9.86 4.39 11.97
CA ASP A 99 10.01 3.05 12.52
C ASP A 99 10.21 2.03 11.38
N VAL A 100 11.10 1.05 11.60
CA VAL A 100 11.39 -0.02 10.64
C VAL A 100 10.12 -0.77 10.28
N MET A 101 9.25 -1.02 11.26
CA MET A 101 7.95 -1.66 11.03
C MET A 101 7.03 -0.77 10.22
N ALA A 102 6.98 0.54 10.49
CA ALA A 102 6.19 1.49 9.71
C ALA A 102 6.63 1.49 8.23
N VAL A 103 7.93 1.59 7.96
CA VAL A 103 8.46 1.52 6.59
C VAL A 103 8.13 0.20 5.92
N ALA A 104 8.34 -0.92 6.61
CA ALA A 104 8.02 -2.24 6.09
C ALA A 104 6.52 -2.36 5.72
N THR A 105 5.63 -1.81 6.57
CA THR A 105 4.19 -1.82 6.29
C THR A 105 3.85 -0.98 5.06
N ILE A 106 4.46 0.20 4.89
CA ILE A 106 4.26 1.06 3.71
C ILE A 106 4.66 0.33 2.43
N VAL A 107 5.81 -0.35 2.43
CA VAL A 107 6.30 -1.13 1.28
C VAL A 107 5.35 -2.29 0.96
N ILE A 108 4.89 -3.04 1.96
CA ILE A 108 3.96 -4.15 1.76
C ILE A 108 2.64 -3.65 1.17
N VAL A 109 2.10 -2.54 1.69
CA VAL A 109 0.86 -1.94 1.19
C VAL A 109 1.00 -1.54 -0.28
N ASP A 110 2.12 -0.92 -0.67
CA ASP A 110 2.38 -0.53 -2.06
C ASP A 110 2.46 -1.76 -2.99
N ILE A 111 3.15 -2.82 -2.57
CA ILE A 111 3.20 -4.10 -3.31
C ILE A 111 1.80 -4.70 -3.48
N CYS A 112 0.98 -4.69 -2.43
CA CYS A 112 -0.38 -5.23 -2.50
C CYS A 112 -1.28 -4.40 -3.44
N ILE A 113 -1.17 -3.07 -3.41
CA ILE A 113 -1.93 -2.18 -4.29
C ILE A 113 -1.51 -2.40 -5.75
N THR A 114 -0.21 -2.38 -6.03
CA THR A 114 0.32 -2.57 -7.39
C THR A 114 -0.06 -3.95 -7.95
N LEU A 115 0.11 -5.03 -7.18
CA LEU A 115 -0.32 -6.38 -7.58
C LEU A 115 -1.85 -6.48 -7.75
N GLY A 116 -2.62 -5.85 -6.87
CA GLY A 116 -4.08 -5.82 -6.95
C GLY A 116 -4.56 -5.13 -8.24
N LEU A 117 -3.98 -3.98 -8.57
CA LEU A 117 -4.28 -3.26 -9.80
C LEU A 117 -3.86 -4.07 -11.04
N LEU A 118 -2.68 -4.71 -11.02
CA LEU A 118 -2.23 -5.57 -12.11
C LEU A 118 -3.19 -6.75 -12.36
N LEU A 119 -3.61 -7.44 -11.32
CA LEU A 119 -4.58 -8.53 -11.44
C LEU A 119 -5.93 -8.03 -11.94
N LEU A 120 -6.41 -6.90 -11.42
CA LEU A 120 -7.68 -6.32 -11.83
C LEU A 120 -7.67 -5.94 -13.32
N VAL A 121 -6.63 -5.24 -13.78
CA VAL A 121 -6.45 -4.91 -15.21
C VAL A 121 -6.30 -6.18 -16.05
N TYR A 122 -5.55 -7.18 -15.57
CA TYR A 122 -5.40 -8.46 -16.25
C TYR A 122 -6.75 -9.15 -16.44
N TYR A 123 -7.55 -9.29 -15.38
CA TYR A 123 -8.88 -9.91 -15.45
C TYR A 123 -9.84 -9.09 -16.30
N TRP A 124 -9.85 -7.76 -16.20
CA TRP A 124 -10.64 -6.90 -17.08
C TRP A 124 -10.26 -7.05 -18.55
N SER A 125 -8.97 -7.14 -18.85
CA SER A 125 -8.48 -7.36 -20.22
C SER A 125 -8.93 -8.73 -20.75
N LYS A 126 -8.84 -9.78 -19.94
CA LYS A 126 -9.25 -11.14 -20.31
C LYS A 126 -10.77 -11.24 -20.48
N ASN A 127 -11.53 -10.63 -19.58
CA ASN A 127 -13.00 -10.58 -19.66
C ASN A 127 -13.48 -9.73 -20.84
N ARG A 128 -12.75 -8.67 -21.21
CA ARG A 128 -12.99 -7.94 -22.47
C ARG A 128 -12.64 -8.77 -23.70
N LYS A 129 -11.58 -9.60 -23.69
CA LYS A 129 -11.27 -10.52 -24.81
C LYS A 129 -12.37 -11.57 -25.02
N ALA A 130 -13.11 -11.95 -23.98
CA ALA A 130 -14.28 -12.83 -24.10
C ALA A 130 -15.56 -12.10 -24.59
N LYS A 131 -15.66 -10.78 -24.41
CA LYS A 131 -16.78 -9.95 -24.88
C LYS A 131 -16.52 -9.19 -26.17
N ALA A 132 -15.27 -9.11 -26.61
CA ALA A 132 -14.92 -8.84 -27.99
C ALA A 132 -15.43 -10.04 -28.78
N LYS A 133 -16.70 -9.97 -29.18
CA LYS A 133 -17.21 -10.78 -30.28
C LYS A 133 -16.08 -10.75 -31.32
N PRO A 134 -15.54 -11.90 -31.79
CA PRO A 134 -14.78 -11.86 -33.03
C PRO A 134 -15.67 -11.06 -33.98
N VAL A 135 -15.13 -10.03 -34.64
CA VAL A 135 -15.92 -9.23 -35.56
C VAL A 135 -16.58 -10.23 -36.49
N THR A 136 -17.85 -10.50 -36.20
CA THR A 136 -18.62 -11.51 -36.88
C THR A 136 -18.88 -10.86 -38.21
N ARG A 137 -18.03 -11.16 -39.19
CA ARG A 137 -18.43 -11.13 -40.58
C ARG A 137 -19.60 -12.10 -40.68
N GLY A 138 -20.81 -11.54 -40.56
CA GLY A 138 -22.09 -12.20 -40.83
C GLY A 138 -22.49 -13.31 -39.86
N VAL A 139 -23.35 -12.98 -38.89
CA VAL A 139 -24.27 -13.99 -38.33
C VAL A 139 -25.64 -13.74 -38.95
N GLY A 140 -25.83 -14.30 -40.13
CA GLY A 140 -27.15 -14.73 -40.61
C GLY A 140 -27.37 -16.15 -40.08
N ALA A 141 -28.54 -16.39 -39.51
CA ALA A 141 -28.92 -17.64 -38.86
C ALA A 141 -28.92 -18.84 -39.83
N GLY A 142 -28.44 -19.98 -39.34
CA GLY A 142 -28.83 -21.31 -39.82
C GLY A 142 -27.83 -22.05 -40.71
N GLY A 143 -27.31 -23.19 -40.19
CA GLY A 143 -26.94 -24.34 -41.03
C GLY A 143 -25.46 -24.74 -41.05
N ARG A 144 -25.14 -25.81 -40.30
CA ARG A 144 -24.03 -26.78 -40.44
C ARG A 144 -22.58 -26.25 -40.62
N GLN A 145 -21.69 -26.74 -39.76
CA GLN A 145 -20.23 -26.70 -39.96
C GLN A 145 -19.87 -27.47 -41.24
N ARG A 146 -19.74 -26.77 -42.38
CA ARG A 146 -19.21 -27.34 -43.62
C ARG A 146 -17.69 -27.41 -43.45
N GLY A 147 -17.15 -28.63 -43.51
CA GLY A 147 -15.71 -28.89 -43.48
C GLY A 147 -14.95 -28.08 -44.52
N GLN A 148 -13.63 -27.95 -44.28
CA GLN A 148 -12.67 -27.19 -45.10
C GLN A 148 -13.09 -27.09 -46.56
N ASN A 149 -13.18 -25.85 -47.05
CA ASN A 149 -13.57 -25.49 -48.40
C ASN A 149 -12.56 -26.06 -49.41
N LYS A 150 -12.71 -27.33 -49.78
CA LYS A 150 -12.16 -27.87 -51.02
C LYS A 150 -13.00 -27.27 -52.13
N GLU A 151 -12.45 -26.29 -52.84
CA GLU A 151 -12.97 -25.85 -54.12
C GLU A 151 -13.27 -27.09 -54.96
N ARG A 152 -14.55 -27.28 -55.32
CA ARG A 152 -14.88 -28.22 -56.39
C ARG A 152 -14.15 -27.70 -57.64
N PRO A 153 -13.36 -28.53 -58.34
CA PRO A 153 -12.85 -28.12 -59.63
C PRO A 153 -14.04 -27.77 -60.53
N PRO A 154 -13.93 -26.72 -61.37
CA PRO A 154 -14.99 -26.37 -62.29
C PRO A 154 -15.33 -27.58 -63.18
N PRO A 155 -16.61 -27.78 -63.54
CA PRO A 155 -16.99 -28.83 -64.47
C PRO A 155 -16.14 -28.72 -65.73
N VAL A 156 -15.58 -29.85 -66.16
CA VAL A 156 -14.70 -29.93 -67.33
C VAL A 156 -15.42 -29.31 -68.53
N PRO A 157 -14.83 -28.32 -69.22
CA PRO A 157 -15.43 -27.74 -70.41
C PRO A 157 -15.72 -28.84 -71.43
N ASN A 158 -16.95 -28.86 -71.96
CA ASN A 158 -17.34 -29.79 -73.00
C ASN A 158 -16.36 -29.67 -74.20
N PRO A 159 -15.75 -30.76 -74.71
CA PRO A 159 -14.71 -30.70 -75.73
C PRO A 159 -15.16 -30.02 -77.05
N ASP A 160 -16.47 -29.94 -77.29
CA ASP A 160 -17.05 -29.33 -78.49
C ASP A 160 -17.16 -27.81 -78.42
N TYR A 161 -16.72 -27.16 -77.34
CA TYR A 161 -16.73 -25.71 -77.22
C TYR A 161 -15.38 -25.16 -76.76
N GLU A 162 -14.93 -24.11 -77.43
CA GLU A 162 -13.71 -23.39 -77.07
C GLU A 162 -13.86 -22.65 -75.71
N PRO A 163 -12.79 -22.58 -74.89
CA PRO A 163 -12.84 -21.84 -73.63
C PRO A 163 -13.12 -20.35 -73.84
N ILE A 164 -14.22 -19.86 -73.28
CA ILE A 164 -14.66 -18.45 -73.37
C ILE A 164 -13.58 -17.54 -72.76
N ARG A 165 -13.03 -16.62 -73.56
CA ARG A 165 -12.07 -15.60 -73.10
C ARG A 165 -12.80 -14.56 -72.24
N LYS A 166 -12.56 -14.59 -70.93
CA LYS A 166 -13.12 -13.59 -70.02
C LYS A 166 -12.50 -12.21 -70.30
N GLY A 167 -13.31 -11.28 -70.78
CA GLY A 167 -12.93 -9.87 -70.97
C GLY A 167 -13.34 -9.25 -72.31
N GLN A 168 -13.79 -10.06 -73.27
CA GLN A 168 -14.23 -9.58 -74.59
C GLN A 168 -15.73 -9.86 -74.78
N ARG A 169 -16.48 -8.87 -75.28
CA ARG A 169 -17.89 -9.06 -75.66
C ARG A 169 -17.92 -9.94 -76.92
N ASP A 170 -18.44 -11.15 -76.81
CA ASP A 170 -18.67 -12.01 -77.98
C ASP A 170 -19.67 -11.35 -78.92
N LEU A 171 -19.44 -11.48 -80.23
CA LEU A 171 -20.20 -10.79 -81.29
C LEU A 171 -21.71 -11.09 -81.24
N TYR A 172 -22.11 -12.21 -80.64
CA TYR A 172 -23.51 -12.64 -80.48
C TYR A 172 -24.12 -12.33 -79.10
N SER A 173 -23.39 -11.67 -78.20
CA SER A 173 -23.83 -11.39 -76.82
C SER A 173 -25.03 -10.42 -76.72
N GLY A 174 -25.48 -9.82 -77.83
CA GLY A 174 -26.63 -8.91 -77.89
C GLY A 174 -27.89 -9.47 -78.56
N LEU A 175 -27.87 -10.71 -79.07
CA LEU A 175 -28.96 -11.22 -79.94
C LEU A 175 -30.14 -11.89 -79.23
N ASN A 176 -30.15 -11.94 -77.88
CA ASN A 176 -31.28 -12.46 -77.10
C ASN A 176 -32.09 -11.36 -76.39
N GLN A 177 -32.35 -10.24 -77.08
CA GLN A 177 -33.52 -9.42 -76.79
C GLN A 177 -34.61 -9.73 -77.81
N ARG A 178 -35.21 -10.93 -77.71
CA ARG A 178 -36.56 -11.14 -78.23
C ARG A 178 -37.51 -10.92 -77.07
N GLY A 179 -38.24 -9.81 -77.11
CA GLY A 179 -39.41 -9.61 -76.27
C GLY A 179 -40.51 -10.60 -76.62
N ILE A 180 -41.16 -11.12 -75.59
CA ILE A 180 -42.59 -11.04 -75.26
C ILE A 180 -42.67 -11.25 -73.74
#